data_AF-A0A9D7GQ54-F1
#
_entry.id   AF-A0A9D7GQ54-F1
#
_cell.length_a   1.000
_cell.length_b   1.000
_cell.length_c   1.000
_cell.angle_alpha   90.00
_cell.angle_beta   90.00
_cell.angle_gamma   90.00
#
_symmetry.space_group_name_H-M   'P 1'
#
loop_
_entity.id
_entity.type
_entity.pdbx_description
1 polymer ?
#
loop_
_entity_poly.entity_id
_entity_poly.type
_entity_poly.pdbx_seq_one_letter_code
_entity_poly.pdbx_strand_id
1 'polypeptide(L)'
;MFFSKKSFLSVNQQLPVNYLTWLLLLLSSAAYLYMGYGLSRSQFLLYLSGYLVLFAAYLHFLKRNTLSTHEQPAYSQLEGLSAAHTGLLLNRKSNLQFFIGAAILFRLLFLFSLPVLSDDYFRFAWDGTMLTSGENPYTIVPSEYMKDCDKHLYYLIDLFNGMNSPDYYTVYPPVCQFIFGWSAQLFPDNLWGTAIMLRCFCIAAEIGSILLLVRILSQLNMPKRNVLIYALNPLVIIELSGNIHFEAVMIFFLCWLFT
;
A
#
# COMPACT_ATOMS: atom_id res chain seq x y z
N MET A 1 29.13 -49.26 -24.68
CA MET A 1 28.41 -48.32 -25.56
C MET A 1 27.47 -47.51 -24.69
N PHE A 2 27.53 -46.19 -24.83
CA PHE A 2 26.94 -45.14 -24.00
C PHE A 2 25.40 -45.20 -23.93
N PHE A 3 24.79 -44.84 -22.79
CA PHE A 3 24.20 -43.50 -22.57
C PHE A 3 23.59 -43.37 -21.16
N SER A 4 24.15 -42.44 -20.41
CA SER A 4 23.50 -41.74 -19.29
C SER A 4 22.38 -40.85 -19.83
N LYS A 5 21.23 -40.79 -19.15
CA LYS A 5 20.33 -39.65 -19.21
C LYS A 5 19.88 -39.21 -17.81
N LYS A 6 20.62 -38.18 -17.38
CA LYS A 6 20.39 -37.19 -16.33
C LYS A 6 18.94 -36.97 -15.92
N SER A 7 18.75 -36.93 -14.60
CA SER A 7 17.62 -36.31 -13.93
C SER A 7 17.48 -34.84 -14.35
N PHE A 8 16.31 -34.48 -14.86
CA PHE A 8 15.88 -33.08 -14.96
C PHE A 8 15.26 -32.68 -13.63
N LEU A 9 16.10 -32.38 -12.64
CA LEU A 9 15.69 -31.53 -11.52
C LEU A 9 15.68 -30.10 -12.05
N SER A 10 14.49 -29.57 -12.36
CA SER A 10 14.31 -28.14 -12.61
C SER A 10 14.51 -27.40 -11.28
N VAL A 11 15.76 -27.13 -10.94
CA VAL A 11 16.11 -26.25 -9.84
C VAL A 11 15.61 -24.86 -10.20
N ASN A 12 14.58 -24.41 -9.48
CA ASN A 12 14.11 -23.03 -9.48
C ASN A 12 15.23 -22.15 -8.89
N GLN A 13 16.27 -21.87 -9.68
CA GLN A 13 17.42 -21.09 -9.23
C GLN A 13 16.99 -19.61 -9.18
N GLN A 14 16.50 -19.16 -8.03
CA GLN A 14 16.24 -17.75 -7.76
C GLN A 14 17.55 -16.97 -7.99
N LEU A 15 17.48 -15.85 -8.73
CA LEU A 15 18.65 -14.99 -8.85
C LEU A 15 18.90 -14.33 -7.49
N PRO A 16 20.13 -14.34 -6.96
CA PRO A 16 20.41 -13.69 -5.70
C PRO A 16 20.11 -12.19 -5.84
N VAL A 17 19.20 -11.71 -4.99
CA VAL A 17 18.99 -10.28 -4.76
C VAL A 17 20.33 -9.72 -4.31
N ASN A 18 20.85 -8.71 -5.02
CA ASN A 18 22.18 -8.16 -4.73
C ASN A 18 22.15 -7.38 -3.41
N TYR A 19 23.32 -7.20 -2.79
CA TYR A 19 23.46 -6.48 -1.51
C TYR A 19 22.82 -5.09 -1.54
N LEU A 20 22.94 -4.36 -2.66
CA LEU A 20 22.33 -3.04 -2.81
C LEU A 20 20.79 -3.09 -2.71
N THR A 21 20.13 -4.09 -3.30
CA THR A 21 18.66 -4.20 -3.19
C THR A 21 18.23 -4.54 -1.76
N TRP A 22 18.94 -5.42 -1.06
CA TRP A 22 18.66 -5.69 0.35
C TRP A 22 18.84 -4.43 1.21
N LEU A 23 19.93 -3.68 0.99
CA LEU A 23 20.18 -2.42 1.68
C LEU A 23 19.03 -1.42 1.43
N LEU A 24 18.61 -1.24 0.17
CA LEU A 24 17.52 -0.33 -0.17
C LEU A 24 16.18 -0.77 0.40
N LEU A 25 15.89 -2.07 0.48
CA LEU A 25 14.68 -2.57 1.13
C LEU A 25 14.69 -2.29 2.65
N LEU A 26 15.84 -2.46 3.30
CA LEU A 26 16.00 -2.16 4.72
C LEU A 26 15.86 -0.64 4.98
N LEU A 27 16.52 0.19 4.18
CA LEU A 27 16.39 1.65 4.27
C LEU A 27 14.96 2.11 3.99
N SER A 28 14.27 1.51 3.01
CA SER A 28 12.86 1.82 2.74
C SER A 28 11.97 1.44 3.91
N SER A 29 12.18 0.25 4.50
CA SER A 29 11.42 -0.20 5.68
C SER A 29 11.62 0.74 6.86
N ALA A 30 12.87 1.14 7.13
CA ALA A 30 13.20 2.11 8.17
C ALA A 30 12.57 3.47 7.91
N ALA A 31 12.58 3.95 6.66
CA ALA A 31 11.95 5.21 6.27
C ALA A 31 10.42 5.16 6.46
N TYR A 32 9.74 4.11 6.03
CA TYR A 32 8.29 3.96 6.25
C TYR A 32 7.94 3.91 7.74
N LEU A 33 8.70 3.16 8.56
CA LEU A 33 8.50 3.13 10.01
C LEU A 33 8.76 4.52 10.63
N TYR A 34 9.82 5.21 10.21
CA TYR A 34 10.11 6.54 10.74
C TYR A 34 9.02 7.54 10.37
N MET A 35 8.49 7.50 9.14
CA MET A 35 7.38 8.37 8.72
C MET A 35 6.07 8.03 9.43
N GLY A 36 5.81 6.75 9.72
CA GLY A 36 4.57 6.32 10.39
C GLY A 36 4.56 6.54 11.91
N TYR A 37 5.71 6.44 12.58
CA TYR A 37 5.76 6.44 14.05
C TYR A 37 6.69 7.50 14.65
N GLY A 38 7.64 8.03 13.88
CA GLY A 38 8.70 8.92 14.38
C GLY A 38 8.57 10.38 13.94
N LEU A 39 7.74 10.67 12.94
CA LEU A 39 7.52 12.02 12.43
C LEU A 39 6.22 12.62 12.92
N SER A 40 6.24 13.92 13.19
CA SER A 40 5.04 14.73 13.39
C SER A 40 4.74 15.55 12.14
N ARG A 41 3.46 15.86 11.91
CA ARG A 41 2.97 16.56 10.70
C ARG A 41 3.69 17.87 10.39
N SER A 42 4.22 18.57 11.39
CA SER A 42 4.93 19.85 11.21
C SER A 42 6.33 19.70 10.58
N GLN A 43 6.89 18.49 10.54
CA GLN A 43 8.27 18.24 10.10
C GLN A 43 8.40 18.07 8.58
N PHE A 44 7.94 19.08 7.82
CA PHE A 44 7.89 19.05 6.36
C PHE A 44 9.20 18.61 5.68
N LEU A 45 10.35 19.14 6.10
CA LEU A 45 11.66 18.80 5.50
C LEU A 45 12.05 17.33 5.73
N LEU A 46 11.64 16.72 6.85
CA LEU A 46 11.89 15.31 7.11
C LEU A 46 10.97 14.40 6.29
N TYR A 47 9.72 14.81 6.05
CA TYR A 47 8.86 14.13 5.08
C TYR A 47 9.44 14.20 3.67
N LEU A 48 9.88 15.39 3.24
CA LEU A 48 10.48 15.58 1.93
C LEU A 48 11.72 14.68 1.75
N SER A 49 12.62 14.64 2.75
CA SER A 49 13.80 13.79 2.67
C SER A 49 13.45 12.29 2.69
N GLY A 50 12.47 11.89 3.51
CA GLY A 50 11.93 10.52 3.52
C GLY A 50 11.38 10.10 2.15
N TYR A 51 10.56 10.96 1.53
CA TYR A 51 10.06 10.74 0.18
C TYR A 51 11.18 10.62 -0.85
N LEU A 52 12.19 11.50 -0.82
CA LEU A 52 13.32 11.43 -1.77
C LEU A 52 14.08 10.10 -1.66
N VAL A 53 14.34 9.63 -0.43
CA VAL A 53 15.00 8.32 -0.20
C VAL A 53 14.14 7.18 -0.75
N LEU A 54 12.85 7.18 -0.45
CA LEU A 54 11.92 6.15 -0.90
C LEU A 54 11.76 6.14 -2.42
N PHE A 55 11.67 7.31 -3.06
CA PHE A 55 11.59 7.42 -4.52
C PHE A 55 12.89 6.99 -5.19
N ALA A 56 14.07 7.28 -4.62
CA ALA A 56 15.34 6.77 -5.14
C ALA A 56 15.39 5.23 -5.11
N ALA A 57 14.96 4.61 -4.00
CA ALA A 57 14.87 3.15 -3.88
C ALA A 57 13.84 2.57 -4.87
N TYR A 58 12.66 3.17 -4.97
CA TYR A 58 11.60 2.80 -5.91
C TYR A 58 12.08 2.84 -7.37
N LEU A 59 12.73 3.93 -7.79
CA LEU A 59 13.29 4.05 -9.14
C LEU A 59 14.40 3.03 -9.40
N HIS A 60 15.22 2.72 -8.40
CA HIS A 60 16.20 1.63 -8.51
C HIS A 60 15.52 0.28 -8.72
N PHE A 61 14.49 -0.03 -7.91
CA PHE A 61 13.70 -1.25 -8.06
C PHE A 61 13.07 -1.31 -9.43
N LEU A 62 12.41 -0.23 -9.89
CA LEU A 62 11.82 -0.17 -11.23
C LEU A 62 12.87 -0.33 -12.32
N LYS A 63 14.01 0.36 -12.29
CA LYS A 63 15.03 0.27 -13.35
C LYS A 63 15.63 -1.12 -13.46
N ARG A 64 16.05 -1.73 -12.34
CA ARG A 64 16.50 -3.12 -12.30
C ARG A 64 15.43 -4.03 -12.89
N ASN A 65 14.19 -3.62 -12.69
CA ASN A 65 13.08 -4.34 -13.19
C ASN A 65 12.90 -4.10 -14.73
N THR A 66 12.61 -2.89 -15.20
CA THR A 66 12.31 -2.53 -16.60
C THR A 66 13.44 -2.88 -17.58
N LEU A 67 14.72 -2.79 -17.21
CA LEU A 67 15.85 -3.09 -18.12
C LEU A 67 15.90 -4.54 -18.65
N SER A 68 15.03 -5.42 -18.18
CA SER A 68 14.91 -6.79 -18.71
C SER A 68 13.98 -6.91 -19.94
N THR A 69 13.33 -5.83 -20.40
CA THR A 69 12.33 -5.88 -21.49
C THR A 69 12.81 -5.44 -22.86
N HIS A 70 13.96 -4.75 -22.97
CA HIS A 70 14.52 -4.46 -24.28
C HIS A 70 15.34 -5.65 -24.78
N GLU A 71 14.77 -6.32 -25.78
CA GLU A 71 15.44 -6.90 -26.95
C GLU A 71 16.91 -7.28 -26.73
N GLN A 72 17.19 -8.59 -26.65
CA GLN A 72 18.40 -9.09 -27.28
C GLN A 72 18.23 -8.80 -28.79
N PRO A 73 19.03 -7.92 -29.41
CA PRO A 73 19.14 -7.93 -30.86
C PRO A 73 19.69 -9.30 -31.24
N ALA A 74 19.27 -9.84 -32.38
CA ALA A 74 19.68 -11.13 -32.93
C ALA A 74 21.18 -11.23 -33.32
N TYR A 75 22.08 -10.50 -32.65
CA TYR A 75 23.51 -10.38 -32.94
C TYR A 75 24.43 -11.13 -31.95
N SER A 76 23.90 -12.01 -31.10
CA SER A 76 24.73 -12.80 -30.17
C SER A 76 25.28 -14.11 -30.77
N GLN A 77 25.21 -14.32 -32.09
CA GLN A 77 25.85 -15.46 -32.76
C GLN A 77 27.35 -15.26 -33.07
N LEU A 78 27.94 -14.07 -32.83
CA LEU A 78 29.32 -13.78 -33.23
C LEU A 78 30.34 -13.60 -32.09
N GLU A 79 29.98 -13.77 -30.82
CA GLU A 79 30.97 -13.72 -29.73
C GLU A 79 31.02 -15.03 -28.94
N GLY A 80 31.40 -16.09 -29.65
CA GLY A 80 31.99 -17.26 -29.02
C GLY A 80 33.33 -16.90 -28.41
N LEU A 81 33.36 -16.65 -27.09
CA LEU A 81 34.45 -16.98 -26.13
C LEU A 81 34.41 -16.18 -24.80
N SER A 82 33.44 -15.28 -24.59
CA SER A 82 33.29 -14.57 -23.28
C SER A 82 32.03 -14.96 -22.49
N ALA A 83 31.03 -15.57 -23.14
CA ALA A 83 29.73 -15.88 -22.55
C ALA A 83 29.72 -16.97 -21.46
N ALA A 84 30.85 -17.65 -21.20
CA ALA A 84 30.95 -18.68 -20.18
C ALA A 84 30.93 -18.13 -18.74
N HIS A 85 31.19 -16.83 -18.53
CA HIS A 85 31.10 -16.18 -17.21
C HIS A 85 29.79 -15.40 -16.98
N THR A 86 28.96 -15.24 -18.01
CA THR A 86 27.72 -14.43 -17.97
C THR A 86 26.45 -15.26 -18.18
N GLY A 87 26.58 -16.57 -18.37
CA GLY A 87 25.46 -17.48 -18.66
C GLY A 87 24.70 -18.05 -17.45
N LEU A 88 25.02 -17.66 -16.21
CA LEU A 88 24.46 -18.32 -15.02
C LEU A 88 23.32 -17.57 -14.32
N LEU A 89 22.57 -16.69 -15.01
CA LEU A 89 21.64 -15.77 -14.33
C LEU A 89 20.28 -15.57 -15.01
N LEU A 90 19.54 -16.63 -15.37
CA LEU A 90 18.18 -16.42 -15.90
C LEU A 90 17.14 -17.43 -15.36
N ASN A 91 16.62 -17.14 -14.17
CA ASN A 91 15.25 -17.53 -13.80
C ASN A 91 14.43 -16.28 -13.44
N ARG A 92 13.62 -15.82 -14.40
CA ARG A 92 13.05 -14.46 -14.45
C ARG A 92 11.73 -14.30 -13.67
N LYS A 93 11.05 -15.38 -13.25
CA LYS A 93 9.77 -15.32 -12.51
C LYS A 93 9.94 -15.01 -11.01
N SER A 94 11.08 -15.39 -10.42
CA SER A 94 11.32 -15.30 -8.96
C SER A 94 11.36 -13.86 -8.43
N ASN A 95 11.78 -12.88 -9.24
CA ASN A 95 11.91 -11.49 -8.79
C ASN A 95 10.56 -10.75 -8.63
N LEU A 96 9.53 -11.08 -9.42
CA LEU A 96 8.25 -10.35 -9.36
C LEU A 96 7.53 -10.62 -8.04
N GLN A 97 7.41 -11.89 -7.65
CA GLN A 97 6.76 -12.27 -6.39
C GLN A 97 7.48 -11.68 -5.19
N PHE A 98 8.83 -11.64 -5.22
CA PHE A 98 9.64 -10.99 -4.20
C PHE A 98 9.30 -9.50 -4.03
N PHE A 99 9.26 -8.73 -5.13
CA PHE A 99 8.94 -7.31 -5.07
C PHE A 99 7.46 -7.03 -4.73
N ILE A 100 6.54 -7.91 -5.11
CA ILE A 100 5.15 -7.84 -4.61
C ILE A 100 5.12 -8.10 -3.10
N GLY A 101 5.86 -9.08 -2.60
CA GLY A 101 6.00 -9.33 -1.16
C GLY A 101 6.54 -8.11 -0.41
N ALA A 102 7.57 -7.44 -0.96
CA ALA A 102 8.09 -6.20 -0.41
C ALA A 102 7.04 -5.06 -0.40
N ALA A 103 6.29 -4.90 -1.50
CA ALA A 103 5.20 -3.93 -1.60
C ALA A 103 4.10 -4.15 -0.54
N ILE A 104 3.75 -5.42 -0.28
CA ILE A 104 2.78 -5.78 0.77
C ILE A 104 3.37 -5.50 2.15
N LEU A 105 4.63 -5.89 2.39
CA LEU A 105 5.33 -5.62 3.64
C LEU A 105 5.32 -4.11 3.97
N PHE A 106 5.67 -3.26 3.01
CA PHE A 106 5.70 -1.80 3.22
C PHE A 106 4.35 -1.22 3.64
N ARG A 107 3.24 -1.75 3.13
CA ARG A 107 1.89 -1.37 3.58
C ARG A 107 1.62 -1.84 5.01
N LEU A 108 2.03 -3.07 5.34
CA LEU A 108 1.86 -3.65 6.68
C LEU A 108 2.68 -2.94 7.77
N LEU A 109 3.79 -2.26 7.42
CA LEU A 109 4.56 -1.48 8.40
C LEU A 109 3.73 -0.37 9.08
N PHE A 110 2.71 0.16 8.39
CA PHE A 110 1.80 1.17 8.93
C PHE A 110 0.66 0.60 9.79
N LEU A 111 0.54 -0.72 9.95
CA LEU A 111 -0.66 -1.34 10.52
C LEU A 111 -1.08 -0.71 11.86
N PHE A 112 -0.12 -0.42 12.74
CA PHE A 112 -0.35 0.09 14.09
C PHE A 112 -0.08 1.59 14.27
N SER A 113 0.23 2.33 13.21
CA SER A 113 0.42 3.79 13.29
C SER A 113 -0.93 4.51 13.29
N LEU A 114 -1.00 5.75 13.78
CA LEU A 114 -2.13 6.63 13.42
C LEU A 114 -1.77 7.37 12.13
N PRO A 115 -2.75 7.76 11.29
CA PRO A 115 -2.51 8.70 10.20
C PRO A 115 -1.83 9.97 10.73
N VAL A 116 -0.78 10.43 10.06
CA VAL A 116 -0.03 11.62 10.49
C VAL A 116 -0.30 12.82 9.59
N LEU A 117 -0.53 12.58 8.29
CA LEU A 117 -0.75 13.66 7.31
C LEU A 117 -2.24 13.89 7.00
N SER A 118 -3.13 13.00 7.43
CA SER A 118 -4.58 13.12 7.28
C SER A 118 -5.29 13.15 8.64
N ASP A 119 -6.30 14.00 8.74
CA ASP A 119 -7.21 14.09 9.90
C ASP A 119 -8.56 13.42 9.62
N ASP A 120 -8.78 12.89 8.41
CA ASP A 120 -10.08 12.37 7.98
C ASP A 120 -10.51 11.15 8.81
N TYR A 121 -9.56 10.41 9.37
CA TYR A 121 -9.85 9.26 10.23
C TYR A 121 -10.62 9.60 11.50
N PHE A 122 -10.51 10.83 12.01
CA PHE A 122 -11.39 11.30 13.09
C PHE A 122 -12.83 11.39 12.61
N ARG A 123 -13.03 11.89 11.38
CA ARG A 123 -14.36 11.96 10.77
C ARG A 123 -14.91 10.57 10.47
N PHE A 124 -14.07 9.63 10.03
CA PHE A 124 -14.47 8.23 9.83
C PHE A 124 -14.95 7.60 11.14
N ALA A 125 -14.19 7.77 12.23
CA ALA A 125 -14.57 7.26 13.55
C ALA A 125 -15.86 7.93 14.06
N TRP A 126 -16.02 9.24 13.84
CA TRP A 126 -17.23 9.97 14.22
C TRP A 126 -18.47 9.42 13.51
N ASP A 127 -18.41 9.35 12.19
CA ASP A 127 -19.51 8.86 11.37
C ASP A 127 -19.86 7.40 11.73
N GLY A 128 -18.84 6.56 11.96
CA GLY A 128 -19.01 5.20 12.44
C GLY A 128 -19.71 5.14 13.79
N THR A 129 -19.32 6.00 14.73
CA THR A 129 -19.93 6.09 16.06
C THR A 129 -21.40 6.47 15.95
N MET A 130 -21.74 7.51 15.18
CA MET A 130 -23.12 7.91 14.90
C MET A 130 -23.94 6.74 14.36
N LEU A 131 -23.41 6.04 13.34
CA LEU A 131 -24.09 4.91 12.73
C LEU A 131 -24.34 3.77 13.73
N THR A 132 -23.38 3.47 14.61
CA THR A 132 -23.54 2.45 15.65
C THR A 132 -24.51 2.84 16.77
N SER A 133 -24.69 4.15 17.00
CA SER A 133 -25.70 4.68 17.91
C SER A 133 -27.12 4.69 17.33
N GLY A 134 -27.30 4.20 16.10
CA GLY A 134 -28.60 4.18 15.41
C GLY A 134 -28.94 5.48 14.68
N GLU A 135 -27.99 6.41 14.62
CA GLU A 135 -28.14 7.69 13.93
C GLU A 135 -27.78 7.60 12.45
N ASN A 136 -28.28 8.55 11.66
CA ASN A 136 -27.90 8.68 10.26
C ASN A 136 -26.79 9.74 10.09
N PRO A 137 -25.52 9.35 9.79
CA PRO A 137 -24.41 10.30 9.67
C PRO A 137 -24.60 11.31 8.52
N TYR A 138 -25.44 11.00 7.53
CA TYR A 138 -25.76 11.92 6.42
C TYR A 138 -26.64 13.10 6.84
N THR A 139 -27.29 13.03 8.00
CA THR A 139 -28.16 14.10 8.50
C THR A 139 -27.56 14.84 9.69
N ILE A 140 -26.30 14.57 10.03
CA ILE A 140 -25.63 15.12 11.20
C ILE A 140 -24.46 16.01 10.79
N VAL A 141 -24.51 17.26 11.23
CA VAL A 141 -23.35 18.16 11.28
C VAL A 141 -22.72 18.04 12.67
N PRO A 142 -21.44 17.63 12.80
CA PRO A 142 -20.81 17.43 14.11
C PRO A 142 -20.90 18.65 15.03
N SER A 143 -20.69 19.86 14.52
CA SER A 143 -20.75 21.09 15.33
C SER A 143 -22.15 21.44 15.82
N GLU A 144 -23.20 21.01 15.12
CA GLU A 144 -24.58 21.13 15.60
C GLU A 144 -24.90 20.07 16.64
N TYR A 145 -24.51 18.82 16.39
CA TYR A 145 -24.69 17.71 17.33
C TYR A 145 -24.02 18.00 18.68
N MET A 146 -22.82 18.59 18.66
CA MET A 146 -22.07 18.93 19.87
C MET A 146 -22.70 20.03 20.74
N LYS A 147 -23.69 20.79 20.25
CA LYS A 147 -24.37 21.82 21.07
C LYS A 147 -25.25 21.19 22.15
N ASP A 148 -25.92 20.11 21.80
CA ASP A 148 -26.88 19.41 22.66
C ASP A 148 -26.29 18.10 23.24
N CYS A 149 -25.07 17.75 22.85
CA CYS A 149 -24.38 16.55 23.32
C CYS A 149 -24.03 16.64 24.81
N ASP A 150 -24.18 15.51 25.51
CA ASP A 150 -23.64 15.35 26.85
C ASP A 150 -22.12 15.49 26.84
N LYS A 151 -21.60 16.46 27.62
CA LYS A 151 -20.17 16.75 27.74
C LYS A 151 -19.39 15.63 28.44
N HIS A 152 -20.07 14.63 29.00
CA HIS A 152 -19.44 13.43 29.56
C HIS A 152 -19.02 12.42 28.49
N LEU A 153 -19.37 12.63 27.22
CA LEU A 153 -18.98 11.75 26.12
C LEU A 153 -17.59 12.14 25.56
N TYR A 154 -16.55 11.92 26.38
CA TYR A 154 -15.17 12.32 26.10
C TYR A 154 -14.66 11.85 24.73
N TYR A 155 -15.05 10.64 24.30
CA TYR A 155 -14.65 10.13 23.00
C TYR A 155 -15.14 10.99 21.83
N LEU A 156 -16.42 11.40 21.82
CA LEU A 156 -16.93 12.31 20.79
C LEU A 156 -16.25 13.68 20.82
N ILE A 157 -15.92 14.18 22.01
CA ILE A 157 -15.16 15.44 22.15
C ILE A 157 -13.78 15.31 21.49
N ASP A 158 -13.07 14.21 21.73
CA ASP A 158 -11.76 13.95 21.14
C ASP A 158 -11.84 13.84 19.60
N LEU A 159 -12.85 13.13 19.08
CA LEU A 159 -13.10 13.04 17.65
C LEU A 159 -13.42 14.40 17.02
N PHE A 160 -14.29 15.18 17.67
CA PHE A 160 -14.67 16.52 17.24
C PHE A 160 -13.48 17.48 17.17
N ASN A 161 -12.62 17.46 18.18
CA ASN A 161 -11.44 18.32 18.23
C ASN A 161 -10.35 17.89 17.22
N GLY A 162 -10.32 16.61 16.84
CA GLY A 162 -9.34 16.07 15.90
C GLY A 162 -9.71 16.24 14.42
N MET A 163 -10.99 16.40 14.09
CA MET A 163 -11.44 16.44 12.69
C MET A 163 -11.27 17.83 12.04
N ASN A 164 -11.03 17.82 10.72
CA ASN A 164 -10.96 19.00 9.88
C ASN A 164 -12.33 19.47 9.32
N SER A 165 -13.38 18.69 9.55
CA SER A 165 -14.71 18.84 8.91
C SER A 165 -15.90 18.93 9.90
N PRO A 166 -15.79 19.71 11.01
CA PRO A 166 -16.83 19.75 12.04
C PRO A 166 -18.14 20.40 11.56
N ASP A 167 -18.07 21.29 10.57
CA ASP A 167 -19.19 22.11 10.09
C ASP A 167 -19.84 21.58 8.81
N TYR A 168 -19.49 20.36 8.39
CA TYR A 168 -19.99 19.76 7.15
C TYR A 168 -20.75 18.47 7.41
N TYR A 169 -21.76 18.19 6.59
CA TYR A 169 -22.32 16.85 6.46
C TYR A 169 -21.25 15.90 5.91
N THR A 170 -21.39 14.61 6.22
CA THR A 170 -20.47 13.62 5.66
C THR A 170 -20.58 13.57 4.14
N VAL A 171 -19.42 13.54 3.49
CA VAL A 171 -19.29 13.40 2.02
C VAL A 171 -19.01 11.95 1.63
N TYR A 172 -18.82 11.05 2.61
CA TYR A 172 -18.36 9.70 2.36
C TYR A 172 -19.50 8.79 1.87
N PRO A 173 -19.28 7.98 0.81
CA PRO A 173 -20.33 7.16 0.22
C PRO A 173 -20.75 6.00 1.15
N PRO A 174 -21.90 5.34 0.90
CA PRO A 174 -22.44 4.32 1.81
C PRO A 174 -21.50 3.14 2.09
N VAL A 175 -20.66 2.76 1.12
CA VAL A 175 -19.64 1.71 1.31
C VAL A 175 -18.61 2.12 2.37
N CYS A 176 -18.21 3.40 2.39
CA CYS A 176 -17.31 3.91 3.42
C CYS A 176 -18.02 3.96 4.78
N GLN A 177 -19.27 4.47 4.83
CA GLN A 177 -20.06 4.49 6.06
C GLN A 177 -20.22 3.11 6.70
N PHE A 178 -20.45 2.08 5.88
CA PHE A 178 -20.49 0.70 6.36
C PHE A 178 -19.17 0.26 7.01
N ILE A 179 -18.03 0.55 6.37
CA ILE A 179 -16.71 0.23 6.91
C ILE A 179 -16.43 1.01 8.20
N PHE A 180 -16.85 2.28 8.26
CA PHE A 180 -16.71 3.14 9.43
C PHE A 180 -17.52 2.60 10.61
N GLY A 181 -18.80 2.31 10.40
CA GLY A 181 -19.68 1.73 11.40
C GLY A 181 -19.19 0.37 11.90
N TRP A 182 -18.72 -0.51 11.00
CA TRP A 182 -18.17 -1.80 11.42
C TRP A 182 -16.88 -1.61 12.24
N SER A 183 -16.02 -0.67 11.84
CA SER A 183 -14.79 -0.37 12.59
C SER A 183 -15.09 0.15 14.00
N ALA A 184 -16.04 1.09 14.12
CA ALA A 184 -16.49 1.63 15.40
C ALA A 184 -17.22 0.58 16.26
N GLN A 185 -17.99 -0.33 15.63
CA GLN A 185 -18.68 -1.40 16.35
C GLN A 185 -17.71 -2.41 16.97
N LEU A 186 -16.61 -2.73 16.27
CA LEU A 186 -15.58 -3.64 16.79
C LEU A 186 -14.67 -2.99 17.82
N PHE A 187 -14.49 -1.67 17.73
CA PHE A 187 -13.64 -0.89 18.63
C PHE A 187 -14.39 0.34 19.16
N PRO A 188 -15.45 0.13 19.97
CA PRO A 188 -16.25 1.22 20.51
C PRO A 188 -15.38 2.11 21.40
N ASP A 189 -15.54 3.42 21.25
CA ASP A 189 -14.81 4.46 21.98
C ASP A 189 -13.27 4.34 21.92
N ASN A 190 -12.75 3.67 20.89
CA ASN A 190 -11.32 3.43 20.73
C ASN A 190 -10.85 3.83 19.33
N LEU A 191 -10.33 5.06 19.24
CA LEU A 191 -9.83 5.65 17.99
C LEU A 191 -8.69 4.82 17.37
N TRP A 192 -7.75 4.33 18.19
CA TRP A 192 -6.62 3.56 17.69
C TRP A 192 -7.05 2.22 17.10
N GLY A 193 -7.93 1.48 17.79
CA GLY A 193 -8.52 0.25 17.30
C GLY A 193 -9.35 0.47 16.03
N THR A 194 -10.15 1.53 16.00
CA THR A 194 -10.92 1.94 14.82
C THR A 194 -9.97 2.22 13.64
N ALA A 195 -8.91 3.00 13.84
CA ALA A 195 -7.91 3.30 12.81
C ALA A 195 -7.21 2.04 12.26
N ILE A 196 -6.88 1.07 13.12
CA ILE A 196 -6.34 -0.22 12.69
C ILE A 196 -7.32 -0.95 11.78
N MET A 197 -8.60 -1.02 12.16
CA MET A 197 -9.61 -1.73 11.38
C MET A 197 -9.84 -1.06 10.03
N LEU A 198 -9.96 0.28 9.99
CA LEU A 198 -10.03 1.05 8.76
C LEU A 198 -8.83 0.77 7.85
N ARG A 199 -7.62 0.75 8.43
CA ARG A 199 -6.39 0.43 7.69
C ARG A 199 -6.37 -1.00 7.18
N CYS A 200 -6.90 -1.98 7.91
CA CYS A 200 -7.04 -3.35 7.43
C CYS A 200 -7.89 -3.41 6.15
N PHE A 201 -8.99 -2.66 6.08
CA PHE A 201 -9.80 -2.56 4.86
C PHE A 201 -9.01 -1.92 3.71
N CYS A 202 -8.31 -0.80 3.94
CA CYS A 202 -7.49 -0.16 2.91
C CYS A 202 -6.35 -1.07 2.41
N ILE A 203 -5.64 -1.77 3.31
CA ILE A 203 -4.57 -2.71 2.95
C ILE A 203 -5.14 -3.90 2.19
N ALA A 204 -6.30 -4.44 2.60
CA ALA A 204 -6.95 -5.54 1.88
C ALA A 204 -7.35 -5.11 0.46
N ALA A 205 -7.92 -3.92 0.30
CA ALA A 205 -8.24 -3.33 -1.00
C ALA A 205 -6.97 -3.14 -1.84
N GLU A 206 -5.89 -2.61 -1.28
CA GLU A 206 -4.60 -2.45 -1.96
C GLU A 206 -3.99 -3.77 -2.43
N ILE A 207 -4.01 -4.81 -1.60
CA ILE A 207 -3.56 -6.16 -1.98
C ILE A 207 -4.44 -6.69 -3.12
N GLY A 208 -5.76 -6.52 -3.00
CA GLY A 208 -6.72 -6.85 -4.05
C GLY A 208 -6.39 -6.14 -5.38
N SER A 209 -6.17 -4.82 -5.34
CA SER A 209 -5.80 -4.00 -6.49
C SER A 209 -4.53 -4.51 -7.16
N ILE A 210 -3.48 -4.85 -6.39
CA ILE A 210 -2.25 -5.42 -6.94
C ILE A 210 -2.54 -6.74 -7.66
N LEU A 211 -3.34 -7.63 -7.07
CA LEU A 211 -3.68 -8.92 -7.68
C LEU A 211 -4.52 -8.75 -8.96
N LEU A 212 -5.48 -7.84 -8.95
CA LEU A 212 -6.34 -7.53 -10.11
C LEU A 212 -5.53 -6.87 -11.22
N LEU A 213 -4.64 -5.93 -10.91
CA LEU A 213 -3.74 -5.31 -11.89
C LEU A 213 -2.85 -6.34 -12.59
N VAL A 214 -2.36 -7.37 -11.90
CA VAL A 214 -1.63 -8.47 -12.54
C VAL A 214 -2.52 -9.21 -13.56
N ARG A 215 -3.81 -9.39 -13.27
CA ARG A 215 -4.77 -10.02 -14.19
C ARG A 215 -5.07 -9.13 -15.39
N ILE A 216 -5.35 -7.84 -15.16
CA ILE A 216 -5.58 -6.83 -16.22
C ILE A 216 -4.40 -6.77 -17.17
N LEU A 217 -3.16 -6.68 -16.64
CA LEU A 217 -1.95 -6.68 -17.48
C LEU A 217 -1.84 -7.95 -18.32
N SER A 218 -2.28 -9.10 -17.78
CA SER A 218 -2.31 -10.36 -18.54
C SER A 218 -3.34 -10.33 -19.68
N GLN A 219 -4.52 -9.74 -19.46
CA GLN A 219 -5.57 -9.59 -20.47
C GLN A 219 -5.15 -8.61 -21.58
N LEU A 220 -4.42 -7.56 -21.23
CA LEU A 220 -3.88 -6.57 -22.17
C LEU A 220 -2.62 -7.03 -22.91
N ASN A 221 -2.16 -8.27 -22.70
CA ASN A 221 -0.89 -8.79 -23.22
C ASN A 221 0.33 -7.93 -22.85
N MET A 222 0.26 -7.22 -21.73
CA MET A 222 1.34 -6.38 -21.20
C MET A 222 2.21 -7.17 -20.22
N PRO A 223 3.49 -6.78 -20.03
CA PRO A 223 4.33 -7.39 -19.02
C PRO A 223 3.70 -7.25 -17.61
N LYS A 224 3.38 -8.37 -16.96
CA LYS A 224 2.80 -8.43 -15.59
C LYS A 224 3.57 -7.60 -14.56
N ARG A 225 4.85 -7.38 -14.83
CA ARG A 225 5.73 -6.63 -13.95
C ARG A 225 5.48 -5.13 -13.91
N ASN A 226 4.74 -4.60 -14.88
CA ASN A 226 4.29 -3.21 -14.84
C ASN A 226 3.43 -2.94 -13.59
N VAL A 227 2.89 -3.97 -12.93
CA VAL A 227 2.23 -3.84 -11.62
C VAL A 227 3.14 -3.18 -10.57
N LEU A 228 4.46 -3.33 -10.67
CA LEU A 228 5.40 -2.74 -9.71
C LEU A 228 5.41 -1.21 -9.75
N ILE A 229 4.97 -0.59 -10.86
CA ILE A 229 4.78 0.86 -10.96
C ILE A 229 3.71 1.33 -9.96
N TYR A 230 2.68 0.53 -9.73
CA TYR A 230 1.67 0.80 -8.71
C TYR A 230 2.13 0.29 -7.34
N ALA A 231 2.49 -0.99 -7.28
CA ALA A 231 2.71 -1.70 -6.02
C ALA A 231 3.83 -1.11 -5.17
N LEU A 232 4.94 -0.66 -5.77
CA LEU A 232 6.09 -0.11 -5.04
C LEU A 232 6.10 1.42 -4.95
N ASN A 233 5.10 2.12 -5.49
CA ASN A 233 5.08 3.58 -5.49
C ASN A 233 4.95 4.11 -4.04
N PRO A 234 5.92 4.88 -3.54
CA PRO A 234 5.88 5.39 -2.17
C PRO A 234 4.65 6.25 -1.87
N LEU A 235 4.17 7.03 -2.84
CA LEU A 235 2.97 7.87 -2.67
C LEU A 235 1.72 7.02 -2.48
N VAL A 236 1.57 5.96 -3.29
CA VAL A 236 0.45 5.02 -3.16
C VAL A 236 0.48 4.34 -1.79
N ILE A 237 1.66 3.88 -1.35
CA ILE A 237 1.80 3.19 -0.06
C ILE A 237 1.49 4.14 1.11
N ILE A 238 2.10 5.32 1.13
CA ILE A 238 1.99 6.25 2.26
C ILE A 238 0.58 6.85 2.33
N GLU A 239 0.03 7.34 1.22
CA GLU A 239 -1.27 8.01 1.27
C GLU A 239 -2.40 6.99 1.46
N LEU A 240 -2.46 5.93 0.64
CA LEU A 240 -3.57 4.98 0.69
C LEU A 240 -3.56 4.10 1.95
N SER A 241 -2.40 3.56 2.32
CA SER A 241 -2.29 2.64 3.48
C SER A 241 -1.87 3.37 4.77
N GLY A 242 -0.87 4.24 4.70
CA GLY A 242 -0.37 4.96 5.88
C GLY A 242 -1.38 5.94 6.45
N ASN A 243 -1.88 6.85 5.61
CA ASN A 243 -2.84 7.90 5.96
C ASN A 243 -4.32 7.49 5.82
N ILE A 244 -4.60 6.23 5.45
CA ILE A 244 -5.95 5.65 5.36
C ILE A 244 -6.84 6.43 4.37
N HIS A 245 -6.35 6.63 3.15
CA HIS A 245 -7.15 7.19 2.07
C HIS A 245 -8.02 6.10 1.40
N PHE A 246 -9.34 6.26 1.48
CA PHE A 246 -10.34 5.29 1.00
C PHE A 246 -10.42 5.19 -0.53
N GLU A 247 -9.68 6.03 -1.25
CA GLU A 247 -9.36 5.86 -2.66
C GLU A 247 -8.76 4.46 -2.94
N ALA A 248 -8.11 3.82 -1.96
CA ALA A 248 -7.71 2.41 -2.02
C ALA A 248 -8.88 1.48 -2.41
N VAL A 249 -10.03 1.66 -1.75
CA VAL A 249 -11.24 0.86 -1.95
C VAL A 249 -11.86 1.19 -3.31
N MET A 250 -11.89 2.47 -3.68
CA MET A 250 -12.34 2.90 -5.01
C MET A 250 -11.50 2.27 -6.12
N ILE A 251 -10.16 2.32 -6.02
CA ILE A 251 -9.25 1.73 -7.00
C ILE A 251 -9.45 0.22 -7.10
N PHE A 252 -9.67 -0.47 -5.97
CA PHE A 252 -9.97 -1.90 -5.97
C PHE A 252 -11.22 -2.22 -6.81
N PHE A 253 -12.35 -1.55 -6.54
CA PHE A 253 -13.58 -1.76 -7.31
C PHE A 253 -13.43 -1.35 -8.77
N LEU A 254 -12.68 -0.29 -9.05
CA LEU A 254 -12.36 0.12 -10.42
C LEU A 254 -11.56 -0.96 -11.16
N CYS A 255 -10.51 -1.51 -10.55
CA CYS A 255 -9.76 -2.62 -11.14
C CYS A 255 -10.63 -3.87 -11.31
N TRP A 256 -11.51 -4.17 -10.35
CA TRP A 256 -12.36 -5.35 -10.41
C TRP A 256 -13.34 -5.31 -11.58
N LEU A 257 -13.81 -4.12 -11.97
CA LEU A 257 -14.66 -3.93 -13.15
C LEU A 257 -14.01 -4.45 -14.46
N PHE A 258 -12.68 -4.42 -14.55
CA PHE A 258 -11.95 -4.76 -15.78
C PHE A 258 -11.39 -6.20 -15.79
N THR A 259 -11.65 -7.02 -14.76
CA THR A 259 -11.16 -8.41 -14.69
C THR A 259 -12.23 -9.43 -15.02
#